data_AF-V6LVI0-F1
#
_entry.id   AF-V6LVI0-F1
#
_cell.length_a   1.000
_cell.length_b   1.000
_cell.length_c   1.000
_cell.angle_alpha   90.00
_cell.angle_beta   90.00
_cell.angle_gamma   90.00
#
_symmetry.space_group_name_H-M   'P 1'
#
loop_
_entity.id
_entity.type
_entity.pdbx_description
1 polymer ?
#
loop_
_entity_poly.entity_id
_entity_poly.type
_entity_poly.pdbx_seq_one_letter_code
_entity_poly.pdbx_strand_id
1 'polypeptide(L)'
;MSETSAHGAVQSIHTMNYGFIGEALEAETQMRIRSVPEMGYTIEDKKIVTFAGKQLEVTNPRGELLIRGPSVFQGYWNDEAKTKESFDGDWFITGDIAEFDSVTKQVQLIDRKRGIFKLSQGEFISVNQIEDALSKSRFVEQLYVYASRYEPYPIAVVVPNMNYLGTKVKTTDQVTTSIDAIVAIMNDFRALGKASSMKGYEIPKAIVLESEQWTPENGLLTPGMKVKRPSCRDKYASVCNDIYNRLSKAEGPTVEQVAAIVVKSVSEGPLEDTKSHSSGGSNFTGMR
;
A
#
# COMPACT_ATOMS: atom_id res chain seq x y z
N MET A 1 15.35 12.37 -0.14
CA MET A 1 15.07 11.74 1.18
C MET A 1 16.11 12.22 2.19
N SER A 2 15.90 12.04 3.50
CA SER A 2 16.84 12.53 4.53
C SER A 2 18.24 11.92 4.37
N GLU A 3 18.28 10.63 4.07
CA GLU A 3 19.48 9.82 3.91
C GLU A 3 20.30 10.18 2.65
N THR A 4 19.75 11.02 1.77
CA THR A 4 20.44 11.56 0.59
C THR A 4 20.58 13.08 0.66
N SER A 5 20.66 13.67 1.87
CA SER A 5 20.84 15.12 2.04
C SER A 5 19.81 15.94 1.25
N ALA A 6 18.54 15.54 1.40
CA ALA A 6 17.34 16.05 0.71
C ALA A 6 17.14 15.58 -0.75
N HIS A 7 18.18 15.39 -1.57
CA HIS A 7 18.00 15.16 -3.02
C HIS A 7 18.84 13.99 -3.57
N GLY A 8 18.37 13.37 -4.66
CA GLY A 8 19.11 12.32 -5.36
C GLY A 8 18.91 12.43 -6.88
N ALA A 9 17.64 12.55 -7.29
CA ALA A 9 17.25 12.92 -8.65
C ALA A 9 16.57 14.29 -8.67
N VAL A 10 16.70 15.03 -9.78
CA VAL A 10 15.96 16.27 -10.03
C VAL A 10 15.42 16.28 -11.45
N GLN A 11 14.17 16.71 -11.61
CA GLN A 11 13.57 16.92 -12.91
C GLN A 11 13.87 18.34 -13.42
N SER A 12 14.27 18.43 -14.70
CA SER A 12 14.45 19.72 -15.37
C SER A 12 13.12 20.45 -15.48
N ILE A 13 13.14 21.76 -15.23
CA ILE A 13 11.97 22.65 -15.40
C ILE A 13 11.41 22.64 -16.84
N HIS A 14 12.19 22.18 -17.81
CA HIS A 14 11.81 22.14 -19.22
C HIS A 14 11.13 20.83 -19.65
N THR A 15 11.23 19.75 -18.87
CA THR A 15 10.70 18.44 -19.27
C THR A 15 9.38 18.07 -18.61
N MET A 16 8.98 18.69 -17.48
CA MET A 16 7.68 18.53 -16.77
C MET A 16 6.93 17.20 -17.03
N ASN A 17 7.63 16.07 -16.89
CA ASN A 17 7.03 14.75 -17.06
C ASN A 17 6.44 14.36 -15.70
N TYR A 18 5.13 14.53 -15.55
CA TYR A 18 4.43 14.19 -14.31
C TYR A 18 4.68 12.74 -13.89
N GLY A 19 5.04 12.54 -12.61
CA GLY A 19 5.36 11.25 -12.02
C GLY A 19 6.84 10.86 -12.05
N PHE A 20 7.68 11.56 -12.81
CA PHE A 20 9.12 11.29 -12.87
C PHE A 20 9.90 12.13 -11.86
N ILE A 21 10.91 11.53 -11.24
CA ILE A 21 11.84 12.24 -10.34
C ILE A 21 13.03 12.85 -11.09
N GLY A 22 13.14 12.56 -12.39
CA GLY A 22 14.16 13.13 -13.27
C GLY A 22 15.45 12.31 -13.32
N GLU A 23 16.58 13.02 -13.42
CA GLU A 23 17.92 12.45 -13.60
C GLU A 23 18.78 12.72 -12.36
N ALA A 24 19.91 12.02 -12.23
CA ALA A 24 20.87 12.29 -11.16
C ALA A 24 21.37 13.74 -11.23
N LEU A 25 21.36 14.44 -10.09
CA LEU A 25 21.67 15.88 -10.03
C LEU A 25 23.15 16.18 -10.26
N GLU A 26 24.03 15.34 -9.71
CA GLU A 26 25.48 15.54 -9.72
C GLU A 26 26.15 14.45 -10.55
N ALA A 27 27.22 14.78 -11.25
CA ALA A 27 27.97 13.82 -12.08
C ALA A 27 28.50 12.61 -11.28
N GLU A 28 28.73 12.79 -9.98
CA GLU A 28 29.20 11.75 -9.06
C GLU A 28 28.06 10.94 -8.44
N THR A 29 26.82 11.43 -8.53
CA THR A 29 25.64 10.68 -8.07
C THR A 29 25.24 9.66 -9.12
N GLN A 30 25.22 8.40 -8.71
CA GLN A 30 24.86 7.27 -9.56
C GLN A 30 23.62 6.58 -9.02
N MET A 31 22.80 6.10 -9.95
CA MET A 31 21.58 5.35 -9.66
C MET A 31 21.66 3.97 -10.30
N ARG A 32 21.16 2.97 -9.58
CA ARG A 32 21.11 1.58 -10.06
C ARG A 32 19.73 1.01 -9.76
N ILE A 33 19.17 0.27 -10.71
CA ILE A 33 17.99 -0.56 -10.49
C ILE A 33 18.48 -1.99 -10.19
N ARG A 34 18.06 -2.53 -9.04
CA ARG A 34 18.28 -3.93 -8.65
C ARG A 34 16.99 -4.70 -8.85
N SER A 35 17.03 -5.79 -9.61
CA SER A 35 15.86 -6.68 -9.77
C SER A 35 15.32 -7.11 -8.41
N VAL A 36 13.99 -7.23 -8.32
CA VAL A 36 13.26 -7.80 -7.20
C VAL A 36 12.35 -8.90 -7.77
N PRO A 37 12.92 -10.03 -8.25
CA PRO A 37 12.16 -11.05 -8.97
C PRO A 37 11.04 -11.63 -8.12
N GLU A 38 11.25 -11.67 -6.80
CA GLU A 38 10.22 -12.11 -5.88
C GLU A 38 8.97 -11.24 -5.95
N MET A 39 9.04 -9.97 -6.35
CA MET A 39 7.91 -9.05 -6.54
C MET A 39 7.52 -8.87 -8.02
N GLY A 40 8.12 -9.62 -8.94
CA GLY A 40 7.85 -9.53 -10.38
C GLY A 40 8.44 -8.29 -11.07
N TYR A 41 9.42 -7.62 -10.44
CA TYR A 41 10.15 -6.50 -11.05
C TYR A 41 11.55 -6.96 -11.45
N THR A 42 11.89 -6.82 -12.73
CA THR A 42 13.22 -7.18 -13.22
C THR A 42 13.80 -6.11 -14.14
N ILE A 43 15.13 -6.12 -14.26
CA ILE A 43 15.84 -5.21 -15.18
C ILE A 43 15.57 -5.53 -16.66
N GLU A 44 15.02 -6.71 -16.95
CA GLU A 44 14.62 -7.16 -18.28
C GLU A 44 13.17 -6.79 -18.64
N ASP A 45 12.42 -6.17 -17.71
CA ASP A 45 11.05 -5.73 -17.95
C ASP A 45 10.97 -4.85 -19.19
N LYS A 46 9.83 -4.90 -19.89
CA LYS A 46 9.63 -4.22 -21.17
C LYS A 46 8.37 -3.37 -21.16
N LYS A 47 8.42 -2.27 -21.92
CA LYS A 47 7.32 -1.33 -22.11
C LYS A 47 7.06 -1.16 -23.60
N ILE A 48 5.78 -1.13 -23.98
CA ILE A 48 5.39 -0.80 -25.35
C ILE A 48 5.30 0.72 -25.44
N VAL A 49 6.07 1.30 -26.36
CA VAL A 49 6.07 2.73 -26.66
C VAL A 49 5.63 2.96 -28.10
N THR A 50 4.82 3.98 -28.32
CA THR A 50 4.40 4.36 -29.67
C THR A 50 5.32 5.47 -30.19
N PHE A 51 6.08 5.18 -31.24
CA PHE A 51 6.94 6.15 -31.91
C PHE A 51 6.59 6.20 -33.40
N ALA A 52 6.25 7.39 -33.90
CA ALA A 52 5.85 7.61 -35.29
C ALA A 52 4.74 6.64 -35.78
N GLY A 53 3.74 6.36 -34.93
CA GLY A 53 2.61 5.48 -35.24
C GLY A 53 2.93 3.97 -35.19
N LYS A 54 4.15 3.57 -34.82
CA LYS A 54 4.55 2.18 -34.63
C LYS A 54 4.69 1.87 -33.14
N GLN A 55 4.18 0.72 -32.72
CA GLN A 55 4.43 0.17 -31.39
C GLN A 55 5.78 -0.54 -31.37
N LEU A 56 6.66 -0.11 -30.48
CA LEU A 56 7.98 -0.68 -30.26
C LEU A 56 8.05 -1.20 -28.83
N GLU A 57 8.63 -2.38 -28.65
CA GLU A 57 8.89 -2.94 -27.34
C GLU A 57 10.31 -2.54 -26.91
N VAL A 58 10.43 -1.77 -25.83
CA VAL A 58 11.71 -1.30 -25.31
C VAL A 58 11.96 -1.86 -23.91
N THR A 59 13.21 -2.23 -23.62
CA THR A 59 13.61 -2.63 -22.26
C THR A 59 13.48 -1.44 -21.33
N ASN A 60 12.78 -1.64 -20.23
CA ASN A 60 12.45 -0.63 -19.25
C ASN A 60 12.68 -1.22 -17.85
N PRO A 61 13.92 -1.15 -17.33
CA PRO A 61 14.28 -1.82 -16.09
C PRO A 61 13.41 -1.38 -14.91
N ARG A 62 12.87 -2.34 -14.16
CA ARG A 62 12.14 -2.08 -12.93
C ARG A 62 12.73 -2.86 -11.76
N GLY A 63 12.68 -2.26 -10.58
CA GLY A 63 13.22 -2.89 -9.38
C GLY A 63 13.52 -1.87 -8.29
N GLU A 64 14.26 -2.30 -7.29
CA GLU A 64 14.64 -1.43 -6.17
C GLU A 64 15.68 -0.41 -6.62
N LEU A 65 15.44 0.85 -6.33
CA LEU A 65 16.36 1.95 -6.61
C LEU A 65 17.47 1.94 -5.55
N LEU A 66 18.70 2.01 -6.02
CA LEU A 66 19.87 2.24 -5.18
C LEU A 66 20.59 3.49 -5.64
N ILE A 67 21.15 4.22 -4.68
CA ILE A 67 21.85 5.48 -4.90
C ILE A 67 23.25 5.40 -4.31
N ARG A 68 24.23 5.91 -5.03
CA ARG A 68 25.61 6.08 -4.56
C ARG A 68 26.08 7.48 -4.94
N GLY A 69 26.72 8.19 -4.03
CA GLY A 69 27.26 9.52 -4.31
C GLY A 69 27.57 10.30 -3.03
N PRO A 70 28.11 11.51 -3.15
CA PRO A 70 28.51 12.34 -2.02
C PRO A 70 27.33 12.83 -1.17
N SER A 71 26.12 12.83 -1.73
CA SER A 71 24.89 13.21 -1.02
C SER A 71 24.38 12.16 -0.03
N VAL A 72 24.85 10.92 -0.13
CA VAL A 72 24.44 9.81 0.74
C VAL A 72 25.04 9.99 2.14
N PHE A 73 24.20 9.90 3.16
CA PHE A 73 24.59 10.00 4.56
C PHE A 73 25.62 8.93 4.99
N GLN A 74 26.31 9.16 6.11
CA GLN A 74 27.26 8.20 6.66
C GLN A 74 26.60 7.06 7.44
N GLY A 75 25.34 7.23 7.87
CA GLY A 75 24.61 6.26 8.64
C GLY A 75 23.61 6.87 9.63
N TYR A 76 22.90 5.99 10.34
CA TYR A 76 21.99 6.36 11.40
C TYR A 76 22.73 6.61 12.71
N TRP A 77 22.37 7.67 13.41
CA TRP A 77 22.96 8.03 14.71
C TRP A 77 22.73 6.92 15.75
N ASN A 78 23.81 6.39 16.31
CA ASN A 78 23.81 5.34 17.34
C ASN A 78 23.07 4.03 16.94
N ASP A 79 22.99 3.73 15.64
CA ASP A 79 22.36 2.53 15.12
C ASP A 79 23.19 1.93 13.97
N GLU A 80 24.33 1.33 14.33
CA GLU A 80 25.23 0.69 13.36
C GLU A 80 24.59 -0.49 12.64
N ALA A 81 23.71 -1.24 13.32
CA ALA A 81 23.03 -2.39 12.75
C ALA A 81 22.14 -1.95 11.58
N LYS A 82 21.26 -0.97 11.83
CA LYS A 82 20.39 -0.42 10.78
C LYS A 82 21.18 0.31 9.70
N THR A 83 22.30 0.93 10.04
CA THR A 83 23.22 1.52 9.06
C THR A 83 23.72 0.44 8.11
N LYS A 84 24.32 -0.64 8.62
CA LYS A 84 24.82 -1.75 7.79
C LYS A 84 23.73 -2.39 6.93
N GLU A 85 22.53 -2.56 7.47
CA GLU A 85 21.38 -3.10 6.72
C GLU A 85 20.89 -2.20 5.58
N SER A 86 21.18 -0.89 5.63
CA SER A 86 20.71 0.08 4.64
C SER A 86 21.65 0.24 3.45
N PHE A 87 22.79 -0.47 3.45
CA PHE A 87 23.78 -0.42 2.38
C PHE A 87 24.03 -1.81 1.78
N ASP A 88 24.22 -1.84 0.47
CA ASP A 88 24.70 -2.99 -0.31
C ASP A 88 26.06 -2.61 -0.92
N GLY A 89 27.14 -2.86 -0.16
CA GLY A 89 28.45 -2.27 -0.44
C GLY A 89 28.38 -0.74 -0.31
N ASP A 90 28.81 -0.02 -1.34
CA ASP A 90 28.77 1.46 -1.38
C ASP A 90 27.41 2.02 -1.83
N TRP A 91 26.42 1.17 -2.05
CA TRP A 91 25.11 1.57 -2.57
C TRP A 91 24.09 1.65 -1.45
N PHE A 92 23.50 2.82 -1.27
CA PHE A 92 22.38 2.99 -0.35
C PHE A 92 21.10 2.42 -0.93
N ILE A 93 20.41 1.59 -0.13
CA ILE A 93 19.15 0.94 -0.49
C ILE A 93 18.00 1.87 -0.11
N THR A 94 17.33 2.48 -1.10
CA THR A 94 16.30 3.50 -0.83
C THR A 94 15.00 2.90 -0.30
N GLY A 95 14.76 1.61 -0.56
CA GLY A 95 13.50 0.93 -0.32
C GLY A 95 12.37 1.40 -1.24
N ASP A 96 12.67 2.17 -2.28
CA ASP A 96 11.76 2.57 -3.36
C ASP A 96 11.88 1.61 -4.55
N ILE A 97 10.75 1.25 -5.15
CA ILE A 97 10.68 0.57 -6.44
C ILE A 97 10.54 1.63 -7.53
N ALA A 98 11.42 1.57 -8.52
CA ALA A 98 11.47 2.54 -9.61
C ALA A 98 11.53 1.84 -10.98
N GLU A 99 11.04 2.56 -11.99
CA GLU A 99 11.21 2.28 -13.40
C GLU A 99 12.23 3.26 -13.96
N PHE A 100 13.22 2.75 -14.68
CA PHE A 100 14.09 3.58 -15.50
C PHE A 100 13.51 3.63 -16.91
N ASP A 101 13.01 4.79 -17.33
CA ASP A 101 12.46 4.97 -18.66
C ASP A 101 13.59 5.09 -19.68
N SER A 102 13.77 4.06 -20.49
CA SER A 102 14.85 3.99 -21.48
C SER A 102 14.73 5.01 -22.61
N VAL A 103 13.55 5.61 -22.82
CA VAL A 103 13.30 6.63 -23.84
C VAL A 103 13.65 8.01 -23.30
N THR A 104 13.08 8.38 -22.15
CA THR A 104 13.31 9.70 -21.55
C THR A 104 14.61 9.78 -20.75
N LYS A 105 15.22 8.65 -20.42
CA LYS A 105 16.36 8.49 -19.50
C LYS A 105 16.07 8.99 -18.08
N GLN A 106 14.81 9.04 -17.70
CA GLN A 106 14.37 9.49 -16.39
C GLN A 106 13.96 8.32 -15.49
N VAL A 107 14.09 8.53 -14.19
CA VAL A 107 13.60 7.59 -13.19
C VAL A 107 12.17 7.98 -12.78
N GLN A 108 11.29 6.98 -12.72
CA GLN A 108 9.93 7.09 -12.19
C GLN A 108 9.81 6.22 -10.95
N LEU A 109 9.34 6.78 -9.83
CA LEU A 109 9.01 5.97 -8.66
C LEU A 109 7.66 5.31 -8.88
N ILE A 110 7.62 3.98 -8.76
CA ILE A 110 6.41 3.17 -8.96
C ILE A 110 5.79 2.81 -7.61
N ASP A 111 6.62 2.49 -6.62
CA ASP A 111 6.15 2.07 -5.30
C ASP A 111 7.26 2.13 -4.23
N ARG A 112 6.93 1.69 -3.02
CA ARG A 112 7.85 1.36 -1.93
C ARG A 112 7.93 -0.15 -1.80
N LYS A 113 9.12 -0.71 -1.61
CA LYS A 113 9.32 -2.15 -1.35
C LYS A 113 8.49 -2.66 -0.16
N ARG A 114 8.30 -1.82 0.87
CA ARG A 114 7.44 -2.12 2.04
C ARG A 114 5.93 -1.88 1.80
N GLY A 115 5.57 -1.27 0.67
CA GLY A 115 4.20 -1.03 0.23
C GLY A 115 3.66 -2.10 -0.74
N ILE A 116 4.48 -3.08 -1.09
CA ILE A 116 4.07 -4.19 -1.95
C ILE A 116 3.73 -5.40 -1.08
N PHE A 117 2.56 -5.99 -1.31
CA PHE A 117 2.08 -7.16 -0.60
C PHE A 117 1.86 -8.32 -1.56
N LYS A 118 2.39 -9.51 -1.21
CA LYS A 118 2.05 -10.76 -1.88
C LYS A 118 0.77 -11.30 -1.30
N LEU A 119 -0.27 -11.49 -2.09
CA LEU A 119 -1.52 -12.13 -1.70
C LEU A 119 -1.40 -13.67 -1.72
N SER A 120 -2.37 -14.38 -1.13
CA SER A 120 -2.29 -15.85 -0.97
C SER A 120 -2.26 -16.64 -2.28
N GLN A 121 -2.85 -16.09 -3.34
CA GLN A 121 -2.82 -16.62 -4.70
C GLN A 121 -1.48 -16.39 -5.41
N GLY A 122 -0.53 -15.70 -4.79
CA GLY A 122 0.81 -15.45 -5.32
C GLY A 122 0.98 -14.14 -6.09
N GLU A 123 -0.11 -13.42 -6.34
CA GLU A 123 -0.12 -12.10 -6.99
C GLU A 123 0.40 -10.99 -6.05
N PHE A 124 1.05 -9.99 -6.63
CA PHE A 124 1.52 -8.80 -5.91
C PHE A 124 0.56 -7.65 -6.09
N ILE A 125 0.33 -6.91 -5.01
CA ILE A 125 -0.44 -5.67 -5.02
C ILE A 125 0.37 -4.54 -4.42
N SER A 126 0.20 -3.35 -5.00
CA SER A 126 0.70 -2.09 -4.45
C SER A 126 -0.40 -1.43 -3.62
N VAL A 127 -0.27 -1.39 -2.30
CA VAL A 127 -1.29 -0.70 -1.48
C VAL A 127 -1.28 0.81 -1.73
N ASN A 128 -0.14 1.39 -2.10
CA ASN A 128 -0.06 2.82 -2.42
C ASN A 128 -0.82 3.12 -3.71
N GLN A 129 -0.66 2.33 -4.77
CA GLN A 129 -1.41 2.56 -6.02
C GLN A 129 -2.92 2.34 -5.83
N ILE A 130 -3.30 1.35 -5.02
CA ILE A 130 -4.72 1.13 -4.66
C ILE A 130 -5.25 2.37 -3.92
N GLU A 131 -4.52 2.88 -2.92
CA GLU A 131 -4.92 4.07 -2.17
C GLU A 131 -4.99 5.33 -3.05
N ASP A 132 -4.00 5.56 -3.92
CA ASP A 132 -3.95 6.69 -4.84
C ASP A 132 -5.09 6.65 -5.89
N ALA A 133 -5.50 5.45 -6.32
CA ALA A 133 -6.61 5.29 -7.25
C ALA A 133 -7.97 5.53 -6.56
N LEU A 134 -8.17 4.95 -5.37
CA LEU A 134 -9.45 4.94 -4.68
C LEU A 134 -9.71 6.22 -3.87
N SER A 135 -8.66 6.92 -3.44
CA SER A 135 -8.77 8.25 -2.78
C SER A 135 -9.41 9.33 -3.67
N LYS A 136 -9.49 9.10 -4.99
CA LYS A 136 -10.22 9.97 -5.94
C LYS A 136 -11.75 9.88 -5.78
N SER A 137 -12.25 8.92 -5.01
CA SER A 137 -13.67 8.81 -4.69
C SER A 137 -14.15 10.02 -3.90
N ARG A 138 -15.25 10.63 -4.33
CA ARG A 138 -15.91 11.71 -3.56
C ARG A 138 -16.42 11.26 -2.20
N PHE A 139 -16.61 9.95 -1.99
CA PHE A 139 -17.10 9.41 -0.73
C PHE A 139 -15.97 9.20 0.30
N VAL A 140 -14.71 9.34 -0.11
CA VAL A 140 -13.55 9.08 0.74
C VAL A 140 -12.96 10.39 1.21
N GLU A 141 -12.76 10.53 2.52
CA GLU A 141 -11.98 11.61 3.11
C GLU A 141 -10.57 11.11 3.49
N GLN A 142 -10.48 9.93 4.09
CA GLN A 142 -9.21 9.26 4.38
C GLN A 142 -9.32 7.76 4.06
N LEU A 143 -8.23 7.16 3.57
CA LEU A 143 -8.20 5.79 3.12
C LEU A 143 -6.93 5.08 3.59
N TYR A 144 -7.11 3.86 4.08
CA TYR A 144 -6.05 2.94 4.45
C TYR A 144 -6.39 1.56 3.92
N VAL A 145 -5.48 0.96 3.17
CA VAL A 145 -5.65 -0.39 2.63
C VAL A 145 -4.92 -1.38 3.53
N TYR A 146 -5.68 -2.33 4.06
CA TYR A 146 -5.20 -3.48 4.79
C TYR A 146 -5.04 -4.67 3.84
N ALA A 147 -3.85 -5.28 3.85
CA ALA A 147 -3.54 -6.45 3.06
C ALA A 147 -2.76 -7.47 3.91
N SER A 148 -3.05 -8.75 3.68
CA SER A 148 -2.41 -9.88 4.35
C SER A 148 -1.93 -10.90 3.32
N ARG A 149 -0.78 -11.53 3.60
CA ARG A 149 -0.23 -12.60 2.75
C ARG A 149 -1.02 -13.89 2.72
N TYR A 150 -1.94 -14.04 3.68
CA TYR A 150 -2.80 -15.21 3.80
C TYR A 150 -4.12 -15.03 3.08
N GLU A 151 -4.39 -13.82 2.59
CA GLU A 151 -5.69 -13.43 2.05
C GLU A 151 -5.60 -13.11 0.55
N PRO A 152 -6.66 -13.41 -0.22
CA PRO A 152 -6.60 -13.27 -1.67
C PRO A 152 -6.98 -11.89 -2.20
N TYR A 153 -7.35 -10.95 -1.32
CA TYR A 153 -7.77 -9.60 -1.66
C TYR A 153 -7.53 -8.64 -0.48
N PRO A 154 -7.39 -7.33 -0.75
CA PRO A 154 -7.30 -6.32 0.30
C PRO A 154 -8.68 -5.98 0.90
N ILE A 155 -8.64 -5.38 2.10
CA ILE A 155 -9.76 -4.70 2.75
C ILE A 155 -9.40 -3.22 2.87
N ALA A 156 -10.35 -2.33 2.63
CA ALA A 156 -10.15 -0.89 2.84
C ALA A 156 -10.78 -0.44 4.16
N VAL A 157 -10.09 0.43 4.88
CA VAL A 157 -10.65 1.22 5.98
C VAL A 157 -10.81 2.64 5.48
N VAL A 158 -12.03 3.16 5.57
CA VAL A 158 -12.43 4.44 4.97
C VAL A 158 -13.01 5.34 6.05
N VAL A 159 -12.44 6.53 6.19
CA VAL A 159 -13.13 7.66 6.83
C VAL A 159 -13.95 8.32 5.73
N PRO A 160 -15.29 8.26 5.77
CA PRO A 160 -16.10 8.71 4.67
C PRO A 160 -16.34 10.21 4.71
N ASN A 161 -16.44 10.82 3.53
CA ASN A 161 -16.87 12.21 3.38
C ASN A 161 -18.39 12.31 3.57
N MET A 162 -18.80 12.80 4.74
CA MET A 162 -20.21 12.87 5.15
C MET A 162 -21.07 13.76 4.23
N ASN A 163 -20.46 14.72 3.51
CA ASN A 163 -21.19 15.61 2.61
C ASN A 163 -21.78 14.87 1.40
N TYR A 164 -21.12 13.79 0.96
CA TYR A 164 -21.54 13.04 -0.23
C TYR A 164 -22.34 11.78 0.08
N LEU A 165 -22.37 11.33 1.35
CA LEU A 165 -23.22 10.21 1.77
C LEU A 165 -24.72 10.59 1.89
N GLY A 166 -25.04 11.89 1.93
CA GLY A 166 -26.43 12.40 1.90
C GLY A 166 -27.26 11.96 3.11
N THR A 167 -28.58 11.79 2.92
CA THR A 167 -29.54 11.40 3.99
C THR A 167 -29.44 9.93 4.42
N LYS A 168 -28.53 9.14 3.83
CA LYS A 168 -28.37 7.70 4.11
C LYS A 168 -27.76 7.43 5.48
N VAL A 169 -27.15 8.43 6.10
CA VAL A 169 -26.57 8.35 7.44
C VAL A 169 -27.03 9.58 8.21
N LYS A 170 -27.76 9.38 9.32
CA LYS A 170 -28.34 10.48 10.09
C LYS A 170 -27.34 11.14 11.05
N THR A 171 -26.35 10.38 11.52
CA THR A 171 -25.35 10.83 12.50
C THR A 171 -24.02 10.13 12.26
N THR A 172 -22.91 10.77 12.63
CA THR A 172 -21.55 10.24 12.46
C THR A 172 -21.36 8.87 13.11
N ASP A 173 -21.96 8.63 14.28
CA ASP A 173 -21.83 7.35 15.00
C ASP A 173 -22.49 6.17 14.28
N GLN A 174 -23.52 6.44 13.46
CA GLN A 174 -24.23 5.40 12.70
C GLN A 174 -23.53 5.05 11.37
N VAL A 175 -22.49 5.80 10.98
CA VAL A 175 -21.82 5.58 9.71
C VAL A 175 -21.11 4.23 9.67
N THR A 176 -20.53 3.80 10.81
CA THR A 176 -19.73 2.58 10.93
C THR A 176 -20.53 1.31 10.65
N THR A 177 -21.85 1.35 10.88
CA THR A 177 -22.77 0.22 10.71
C THR A 177 -23.75 0.40 9.54
N SER A 178 -23.56 1.42 8.69
CA SER A 178 -24.48 1.70 7.57
C SER A 178 -24.20 0.82 6.36
N ILE A 179 -25.06 -0.18 6.13
CA ILE A 179 -25.00 -1.07 4.94
C ILE A 179 -25.08 -0.24 3.65
N ASP A 180 -25.99 0.73 3.58
CA ASP A 180 -26.19 1.55 2.38
C ASP A 180 -24.95 2.39 2.04
N ALA A 181 -24.25 2.90 3.05
CA ALA A 181 -22.99 3.62 2.86
C ALA A 181 -21.88 2.69 2.37
N ILE A 182 -21.71 1.52 3.01
CA ILE A 182 -20.72 0.52 2.60
C ILE A 182 -20.96 0.09 1.15
N VAL A 183 -22.20 -0.26 0.78
CA VAL A 183 -22.56 -0.68 -0.59
C VAL A 183 -22.30 0.44 -1.60
N ALA A 184 -22.62 1.69 -1.26
CA ALA A 184 -22.37 2.83 -2.14
C ALA A 184 -20.87 3.01 -2.44
N ILE A 185 -20.02 2.99 -1.40
CA ILE A 185 -18.57 3.16 -1.56
C ILE A 185 -17.96 1.95 -2.27
N MET A 186 -18.41 0.73 -1.97
CA MET A 186 -17.93 -0.48 -2.66
C MET A 186 -18.23 -0.45 -4.15
N ASN A 187 -19.40 0.03 -4.56
CA ASN A 187 -19.75 0.16 -5.97
C ASN A 187 -18.92 1.25 -6.67
N ASP A 188 -18.66 2.36 -5.98
CA ASP A 188 -17.78 3.42 -6.47
C ASP A 188 -16.33 2.94 -6.64
N PHE A 189 -15.80 2.20 -5.66
CA PHE A 189 -14.45 1.60 -5.74
C PHE A 189 -14.32 0.63 -6.90
N ARG A 190 -15.35 -0.17 -7.19
CA ARG A 190 -15.35 -1.04 -8.38
C ARG A 190 -15.35 -0.23 -9.68
N ALA A 191 -16.04 0.89 -9.73
CA ALA A 191 -16.03 1.77 -10.90
C ALA A 191 -14.67 2.46 -11.09
N LEU A 192 -14.09 3.02 -10.03
CA LEU A 192 -12.77 3.63 -10.03
C LEU A 192 -11.65 2.64 -10.35
N GLY A 193 -11.73 1.42 -9.80
CA GLY A 193 -10.78 0.35 -10.09
C GLY A 193 -10.79 -0.01 -11.57
N LYS A 194 -11.97 -0.17 -12.18
CA LYS A 194 -12.10 -0.39 -13.63
C LYS A 194 -11.55 0.78 -14.45
N ALA A 195 -11.85 2.02 -14.06
CA ALA A 195 -11.36 3.21 -14.75
C ALA A 195 -9.84 3.37 -14.65
N SER A 196 -9.23 2.87 -13.58
CA SER A 196 -7.78 2.89 -13.35
C SER A 196 -7.08 1.62 -13.84
N SER A 197 -7.78 0.75 -14.60
CA SER A 197 -7.26 -0.54 -15.10
C SER A 197 -6.73 -1.47 -14.01
N MET A 198 -7.25 -1.36 -12.79
CA MET A 198 -6.90 -2.24 -11.69
C MET A 198 -7.44 -3.65 -11.94
N LYS A 199 -6.67 -4.65 -11.53
CA LYS A 199 -7.08 -6.05 -11.57
C LYS A 199 -8.11 -6.31 -10.48
N GLY A 200 -8.96 -7.32 -10.70
CA GLY A 200 -10.05 -7.63 -9.77
C GLY A 200 -9.59 -7.94 -8.34
N TYR A 201 -8.39 -8.49 -8.17
CA TYR A 201 -7.81 -8.80 -6.86
C TYR A 201 -7.17 -7.59 -6.15
N GLU A 202 -6.96 -6.47 -6.86
CA GLU A 202 -6.44 -5.22 -6.29
C GLU A 202 -7.57 -4.37 -5.69
N ILE A 203 -8.81 -4.56 -6.17
CA ILE A 203 -9.97 -3.83 -5.68
C ILE A 203 -10.40 -4.41 -4.32
N PRO A 204 -10.47 -3.59 -3.25
CA PRO A 204 -10.87 -4.07 -1.93
C PRO A 204 -12.20 -4.83 -1.96
N LYS A 205 -12.20 -6.04 -1.42
CA LYS A 205 -13.41 -6.89 -1.41
C LYS A 205 -14.43 -6.43 -0.39
N ALA A 206 -13.99 -5.83 0.71
CA ALA A 206 -14.79 -5.28 1.79
C ALA A 206 -14.25 -3.92 2.23
N ILE A 207 -15.13 -3.10 2.83
CA ILE A 207 -14.81 -1.76 3.31
C ILE A 207 -15.31 -1.62 4.75
N VAL A 208 -14.41 -1.25 5.66
CA VAL A 208 -14.72 -0.85 7.03
C VAL A 208 -14.87 0.67 7.07
N LEU A 209 -15.97 1.16 7.63
CA LEU A 209 -16.17 2.60 7.82
C LEU A 209 -15.71 3.02 9.21
N GLU A 210 -14.95 4.10 9.26
CA GLU A 210 -14.44 4.72 10.47
C GLU A 210 -15.13 6.09 10.65
N SER A 211 -15.65 6.33 11.85
CA SER A 211 -16.30 7.60 12.22
C SER A 211 -15.30 8.64 12.72
N GLU A 212 -14.20 8.19 13.32
CA GLU A 212 -13.16 9.06 13.87
C GLU A 212 -12.13 9.45 12.80
N GLN A 213 -11.92 10.75 12.58
CA GLN A 213 -10.86 11.22 11.70
C GLN A 213 -9.47 10.79 12.21
N TRP A 214 -8.60 10.38 11.30
CA TRP A 214 -7.21 10.12 11.62
C TRP A 214 -6.45 11.42 11.75
N THR A 215 -5.71 11.58 12.83
CA THR A 215 -4.92 12.76 13.10
C THR A 215 -3.53 12.39 13.61
N PRO A 216 -2.57 13.33 13.63
CA PRO A 216 -1.30 13.11 14.31
C PRO A 216 -1.48 12.86 15.83
N GLU A 217 -2.48 13.47 16.45
CA GLU A 217 -2.74 13.39 17.90
C GLU A 217 -3.24 12.00 18.33
N ASN A 218 -4.12 11.35 17.54
CA ASN A 218 -4.50 9.96 17.78
C ASN A 218 -3.47 8.96 17.24
N GLY A 219 -2.34 9.44 16.70
CA GLY A 219 -1.20 8.64 16.28
C GLY A 219 -1.42 7.84 15.00
N LEU A 220 -2.52 8.06 14.29
CA LEU A 220 -2.85 7.35 13.04
C LEU A 220 -2.26 8.05 11.81
N LEU A 221 -1.95 9.34 11.92
CA LEU A 221 -1.13 10.07 10.95
C LEU A 221 0.26 10.38 11.50
N THR A 222 1.21 10.53 10.58
CA THR A 222 2.48 11.22 10.84
C THR A 222 2.24 12.73 10.95
N PRO A 223 3.15 13.52 11.56
CA PRO A 223 3.03 14.97 11.56
C PRO A 223 2.91 15.60 10.16
N GLY A 224 3.41 14.92 9.12
CA GLY A 224 3.23 15.29 7.71
C GLY A 224 1.92 14.82 7.08
N MET A 225 0.91 14.49 7.88
CA MET A 225 -0.44 14.06 7.47
C MET A 225 -0.50 12.77 6.61
N LYS A 226 0.58 11.99 6.57
CA LYS A 226 0.60 10.67 5.92
C LYS A 226 0.14 9.57 6.88
N VAL A 227 -0.62 8.60 6.39
CA VAL A 227 -1.09 7.43 7.14
C VAL A 227 0.08 6.66 7.75
N LYS A 228 0.05 6.47 9.07
CA LYS A 228 1.06 5.69 9.82
C LYS A 228 0.65 4.22 9.83
N ARG A 229 0.97 3.52 8.73
CA ARG A 229 0.55 2.12 8.48
C ARG A 229 0.70 1.15 9.65
N PRO A 230 1.79 1.13 10.44
CA PRO A 230 1.89 0.22 11.60
C PRO A 230 0.80 0.49 12.64
N SER A 231 0.54 1.75 12.98
CA SER A 231 -0.49 2.13 13.96
C SER A 231 -1.91 1.84 13.44
N CYS A 232 -2.18 2.09 12.16
CA CYS A 232 -3.44 1.68 11.54
C CYS A 232 -3.60 0.15 11.51
N ARG A 233 -2.52 -0.59 11.23
CA ARG A 233 -2.54 -2.05 11.28
C ARG A 233 -2.91 -2.54 12.68
N ASP A 234 -2.28 -2.01 13.72
CA ASP A 234 -2.56 -2.43 15.10
C ASP A 234 -4.01 -2.11 15.51
N LYS A 235 -4.55 -0.96 15.10
CA LYS A 235 -5.96 -0.57 15.36
C LYS A 235 -6.96 -1.46 14.62
N TYR A 236 -6.73 -1.74 13.33
CA TYR A 236 -7.73 -2.36 12.45
C TYR A 236 -7.51 -3.86 12.18
N ALA A 237 -6.38 -4.45 12.56
CA ALA A 237 -6.07 -5.85 12.28
C ALA A 237 -7.15 -6.80 12.82
N SER A 238 -7.63 -6.56 14.05
CA SER A 238 -8.63 -7.43 14.68
C SER A 238 -9.93 -7.51 13.88
N VAL A 239 -10.47 -6.37 13.46
CA VAL A 239 -11.72 -6.32 12.67
C VAL A 239 -11.50 -6.83 11.24
N CYS A 240 -10.40 -6.47 10.59
CA CYS A 240 -10.10 -6.94 9.24
C CYS A 240 -9.92 -8.46 9.19
N ASN A 241 -9.20 -9.05 10.15
CA ASN A 241 -9.00 -10.49 10.24
C ASN A 241 -10.33 -11.24 10.48
N ASP A 242 -11.23 -10.68 11.30
CA ASP A 242 -12.56 -11.27 11.49
C ASP A 242 -13.41 -11.21 10.21
N ILE A 243 -13.35 -10.11 9.46
CA ILE A 243 -14.01 -9.99 8.16
C ILE A 243 -13.50 -11.05 7.19
N TYR A 244 -12.17 -11.25 7.11
CA TYR A 244 -11.59 -12.33 6.30
C TYR A 244 -12.10 -13.72 6.72
N ASN A 245 -12.12 -14.00 8.02
CA ASN A 245 -12.61 -15.26 8.58
C ASN A 245 -14.10 -15.52 8.29
N ARG A 246 -14.92 -14.47 8.26
CA ARG A 246 -16.35 -14.58 7.91
C ARG A 246 -16.55 -14.72 6.40
N LEU A 247 -15.81 -13.98 5.59
CA LEU A 247 -15.90 -14.04 4.13
C LEU A 247 -15.39 -15.35 3.56
N SER A 248 -14.35 -15.97 4.14
CA SER A 248 -13.84 -17.28 3.69
C SER A 248 -14.87 -18.40 3.84
N LYS A 249 -15.86 -18.23 4.73
CA LYS A 249 -16.98 -19.17 4.94
C LYS A 249 -18.18 -18.88 4.03
N ALA A 250 -18.19 -17.76 3.30
CA ALA A 250 -19.27 -17.37 2.42
C ALA A 250 -18.96 -17.72 0.95
N GLU A 251 -19.80 -18.52 0.32
CA GLU A 251 -19.64 -18.87 -1.10
C GLU A 251 -20.17 -17.75 -2.01
N GLY A 252 -19.27 -16.98 -2.62
CA GLY A 252 -19.62 -15.97 -3.63
C GLY A 252 -20.57 -14.86 -3.15
N PRO A 253 -20.28 -14.16 -2.03
CA PRO A 253 -21.22 -13.22 -1.44
C PRO A 253 -21.50 -12.01 -2.34
N THR A 254 -22.76 -11.58 -2.37
CA THR A 254 -23.17 -10.30 -2.99
C THR A 254 -22.61 -9.11 -2.22
N VAL A 255 -22.70 -7.91 -2.79
CA VAL A 255 -22.19 -6.67 -2.18
C VAL A 255 -22.86 -6.41 -0.83
N GLU A 256 -24.17 -6.64 -0.77
CA GLU A 256 -25.01 -6.44 0.40
C GLU A 256 -24.67 -7.46 1.49
N GLN A 257 -24.38 -8.71 1.10
CA GLN A 257 -23.92 -9.75 2.03
C GLN A 257 -22.54 -9.42 2.60
N VAL A 258 -21.62 -8.92 1.78
CA VAL A 258 -20.32 -8.44 2.26
C VAL A 258 -20.50 -7.28 3.24
N ALA A 259 -21.34 -6.30 2.91
CA ALA A 259 -21.63 -5.18 3.80
C ALA A 259 -22.24 -5.64 5.13
N ALA A 260 -23.18 -6.58 5.11
CA ALA A 260 -23.74 -7.17 6.32
C ALA A 260 -22.69 -7.89 7.17
N ILE A 261 -21.73 -8.60 6.54
CA ILE A 261 -20.60 -9.24 7.24
C ILE A 261 -19.72 -8.19 7.92
N VAL A 262 -19.38 -7.10 7.23
CA VAL A 262 -18.60 -6.00 7.82
C VAL A 262 -19.30 -5.43 9.03
N VAL A 263 -20.58 -5.07 8.90
CA VAL A 263 -21.37 -4.50 10.02
C VAL A 263 -21.35 -5.46 11.20
N LYS A 264 -21.52 -6.77 10.95
CA LYS A 264 -21.51 -7.81 11.97
C LYS A 264 -20.15 -7.90 12.68
N SER A 265 -19.04 -7.81 11.95
CA SER A 265 -17.69 -7.78 12.52
C SER A 265 -17.41 -6.53 13.36
N VAL A 266 -17.92 -5.37 12.94
CA VAL A 266 -17.77 -4.11 13.68
C VAL A 266 -18.63 -4.11 14.95
N SER A 267 -19.86 -4.63 14.89
CA SER A 267 -20.80 -4.58 16.01
C SER A 267 -20.61 -5.68 17.05
N GLU A 268 -20.32 -6.91 16.62
CA GLU A 268 -20.21 -8.07 17.52
C GLU A 268 -18.77 -8.35 17.96
N GLY A 269 -17.79 -7.70 17.30
CA GLY A 269 -16.38 -7.98 17.50
C GLY A 269 -15.92 -9.29 16.82
N PRO A 270 -14.63 -9.63 16.99
CA PRO A 270 -14.05 -10.84 16.39
C PRO A 270 -14.76 -12.10 16.89
N LEU A 271 -14.96 -13.07 16.00
CA LEU A 271 -15.35 -14.42 16.43
C LEU A 271 -14.32 -14.94 17.45
N GLU A 272 -14.78 -15.34 18.64
CA GLU A 272 -13.92 -16.08 19.57
C GLU A 272 -13.43 -17.36 18.87
N ASP A 273 -12.12 -17.54 18.82
CA ASP A 273 -11.49 -18.76 18.31
C ASP A 273 -11.93 -19.94 19.17
N THR A 274 -12.96 -20.67 18.73
CA THR A 274 -13.29 -22.00 19.23
C THR A 274 -12.30 -23.03 18.67
N LYS A 275 -11.00 -22.75 18.82
CA LYS A 275 -9.90 -23.72 18.75
C LYS A 275 -8.80 -23.27 19.70
N SER A 276 -9.04 -23.51 21.00
CA SER A 276 -7.95 -23.85 21.90
C SER A 276 -7.22 -25.06 21.31
N HIS A 277 -6.14 -24.82 20.57
CA HIS A 277 -5.07 -25.80 20.54
C HIS A 277 -4.55 -25.87 21.96
N SER A 278 -4.93 -26.94 22.65
CA SER A 278 -4.31 -27.42 23.85
C SER A 278 -2.79 -27.36 23.67
N SER A 279 -2.17 -26.36 24.27
CA SER A 279 -0.76 -26.38 24.59
C SER A 279 -0.57 -27.51 25.60
N GLY A 280 -0.29 -28.70 25.07
CA GLY A 280 0.28 -29.79 25.84
C GLY A 280 1.53 -29.25 26.52
N GLY A 281 1.44 -29.04 27.83
CA GLY A 281 2.56 -28.62 28.64
C GLY A 281 3.69 -29.64 28.51
N SER A 282 4.83 -29.20 27.99
CA SER A 282 6.10 -29.86 28.24
C SER A 282 6.80 -29.06 29.34
N ASN A 283 6.81 -29.66 30.53
CA ASN A 283 7.61 -29.21 31.65
C ASN A 283 9.09 -29.29 31.26
N PHE A 284 9.76 -28.14 31.16
CA PHE A 284 11.21 -28.08 31.33
C PHE A 284 11.51 -26.98 32.36
N THR A 285 11.43 -27.38 33.62
CA THR A 285 11.99 -26.66 34.75
C THR A 285 13.11 -27.52 35.31
N GLY A 286 14.34 -26.99 35.29
CA GLY A 286 15.46 -27.55 36.05
C GLY A 286 16.73 -27.74 35.23
N MET A 287 17.65 -26.77 35.31
CA MET A 287 18.86 -26.94 36.12
C MET A 287 19.62 -25.60 36.20
N ARG A 288 20.30 -25.47 37.33
CA ARG A 288 20.94 -24.28 37.92
C ARG A 288 22.04 -23.66 37.08
#